data_AF-A0A7S1CDY5-F1
#
_entry.id   AF-A0A7S1CDY5-F1
#
_cell.length_a   1.000
_cell.length_b   1.000
_cell.length_c   1.000
_cell.angle_alpha   90.00
_cell.angle_beta   90.00
_cell.angle_gamma   90.00
#
_symmetry.space_group_name_H-M   'P 1'
#
loop_
_entity.id
_entity.type
_entity.pdbx_description
1 polymer ?
#
loop_
_entity_poly.entity_id
_entity_poly.type
_entity_poly.pdbx_seq_one_letter_code
_entity_poly.pdbx_strand_id
1 'polypeptide(L)'
;TLKLVQALFLFCGIGTSMAWYAISGAVAFWSEHYGSDIYGVFLFAYNGPALFLLLAQTAFDDSYDNKFGSKAAYSFRTYLGYVVLGSCCLILIFLDHGVGDGNADRAPLLAFVGIVGVFDSVGYGSLAQMAAKLH
;
A
#
# COMPACT_ATOMS: atom_id res chain seq x y z
N THR A 1 3.83 28.97 4.78
CA THR A 1 4.40 27.96 3.86
C THR A 1 4.63 26.62 4.55
N LEU A 2 5.39 26.54 5.64
CA LEU A 2 5.67 25.26 6.34
C LEU A 2 4.40 24.49 6.81
N LYS A 3 3.45 25.18 7.44
CA LYS A 3 2.18 24.56 7.90
C LYS A 3 1.38 23.94 6.76
N LEU A 4 1.41 24.55 5.57
CA LEU A 4 0.73 24.03 4.38
C LEU A 4 1.41 22.74 3.90
N VAL A 5 2.75 22.72 3.87
CA VAL A 5 3.52 21.52 3.50
C VAL A 5 3.23 20.36 4.47
N GLN A 6 3.24 20.63 5.78
CA GLN A 6 2.89 19.63 6.79
C GLN A 6 1.48 19.08 6.61
N ALA A 7 0.50 19.95 6.33
CA ALA A 7 -0.87 19.52 6.04
C ALA A 7 -0.94 18.64 4.79
N LEU A 8 -0.20 18.96 3.74
CA LEU A 8 -0.13 18.12 2.53
C LEU A 8 0.44 16.73 2.82
N PHE A 9 1.55 16.65 3.58
CA PHE A 9 2.11 15.35 4.00
C PHE A 9 1.15 14.53 4.85
N LEU A 10 0.35 15.18 5.71
CA LEU A 10 -0.69 14.52 6.49
C LEU A 10 -1.75 13.89 5.57
N PHE A 11 -2.33 14.66 4.65
CA PHE A 11 -3.32 14.13 3.70
C PHE A 11 -2.72 13.02 2.83
N CYS A 12 -1.45 13.18 2.46
CA CYS A 12 -0.74 12.17 1.72
C CYS A 12 -0.63 10.84 2.50
N GLY A 13 -0.24 10.89 3.78
CA GLY A 13 -0.16 9.69 4.63
C GLY A 13 -1.52 9.05 4.91
N ILE A 14 -2.58 9.85 5.06
CA ILE A 14 -3.95 9.32 5.18
C ILE A 14 -4.32 8.56 3.90
N GLY A 15 -4.06 9.14 2.73
CA GLY A 15 -4.39 8.55 1.45
C GLY A 15 -3.67 7.22 1.18
N THR A 16 -2.40 7.10 1.58
CA THR A 16 -1.64 5.85 1.39
C THR A 16 -2.15 4.75 2.31
N SER A 17 -2.41 5.07 3.58
CA SER A 17 -2.89 4.10 4.56
C SER A 17 -4.34 3.62 4.35
N MET A 18 -5.16 4.37 3.61
CA MET A 18 -6.62 4.18 3.58
C MET A 18 -7.03 2.78 3.10
N ALA A 19 -6.35 2.24 2.09
CA ALA A 19 -6.67 0.92 1.53
C ALA A 19 -6.43 -0.21 2.55
N TRP A 20 -5.33 -0.14 3.31
CA TRP A 20 -5.05 -1.10 4.38
C TRP A 20 -6.12 -1.03 5.47
N TYR A 21 -6.44 0.17 5.94
CA TYR A 21 -7.45 0.33 6.99
C TYR A 21 -8.84 -0.15 6.55
N ALA A 22 -9.21 0.01 5.28
CA ALA A 22 -10.46 -0.52 4.75
C ALA A 22 -10.50 -2.05 4.82
N ILE A 23 -9.40 -2.73 4.48
CA ILE A 23 -9.29 -4.20 4.54
C ILE A 23 -9.27 -4.67 5.99
N SER A 24 -8.40 -4.09 6.82
CA SER A 24 -8.21 -4.52 8.21
C SER A 24 -9.42 -4.18 9.09
N GLY A 25 -10.15 -3.10 8.78
CA GLY A 25 -11.39 -2.74 9.48
C GLY A 25 -12.49 -3.80 9.30
N ALA A 26 -12.45 -4.57 8.22
CA ALA A 26 -13.37 -5.67 7.94
C ALA A 26 -12.84 -7.04 8.41
N VAL A 27 -11.84 -7.09 9.30
CA VAL A 27 -11.23 -8.36 9.76
C VAL A 27 -12.23 -9.36 10.34
N ALA A 28 -13.27 -8.90 11.02
CA ALA A 28 -14.32 -9.78 11.56
C ALA A 28 -15.06 -10.51 10.44
N PHE A 29 -15.43 -9.78 9.37
CA PHE A 29 -16.05 -10.34 8.18
C PHE A 29 -15.11 -11.36 7.51
N TRP A 30 -13.84 -11.01 7.31
CA TRP A 30 -12.87 -11.94 6.70
C TRP A 30 -12.64 -13.19 7.54
N SER A 31 -12.63 -13.05 8.87
CA SER A 31 -12.39 -14.16 9.79
C SER A 31 -13.55 -15.15 9.83
N GLU A 32 -14.78 -14.66 9.68
CA GLU A 32 -15.98 -15.50 9.57
C GLU A 32 -15.96 -16.35 8.29
N HIS A 33 -15.49 -15.78 7.18
CA HIS A 33 -15.53 -16.43 5.87
C HIS A 33 -14.29 -17.27 5.53
N TYR A 34 -13.12 -16.84 5.99
CA TYR A 34 -11.85 -17.47 5.66
C TYR A 34 -11.15 -18.09 6.87
N GLY A 35 -11.70 -18.00 8.08
CA GLY A 35 -11.09 -18.57 9.30
C GLY A 35 -10.27 -17.56 10.10
N SER A 36 -10.06 -17.89 11.38
CA SER A 36 -9.46 -16.97 12.37
C SER A 36 -7.98 -16.65 12.11
N ASP A 37 -7.29 -17.44 11.29
CA ASP A 37 -5.90 -17.21 10.89
C ASP A 37 -5.74 -16.11 9.83
N ILE A 38 -6.83 -15.70 9.17
CA ILE A 38 -6.78 -14.83 7.98
C ILE A 38 -6.06 -13.50 8.22
N TYR A 39 -6.21 -12.92 9.42
CA TYR A 39 -5.54 -11.66 9.73
C TYR A 39 -4.02 -11.79 9.79
N GLY A 40 -3.52 -12.91 10.35
CA GLY A 40 -2.09 -13.22 10.36
C GLY A 40 -1.56 -13.40 8.93
N VAL A 41 -2.35 -14.06 8.08
CA VAL A 41 -1.99 -14.23 6.66
C VAL A 41 -2.02 -12.89 5.92
N PHE A 42 -2.96 -12.00 6.21
CA PHE A 42 -2.98 -10.63 5.65
C PHE A 42 -1.74 -9.85 6.03
N LEU A 43 -1.31 -9.89 7.29
CA LEU A 43 -0.08 -9.22 7.72
C LEU A 43 1.13 -9.73 6.93
N PHE A 44 1.21 -11.04 6.68
CA PHE A 44 2.28 -11.61 5.87
C PHE A 44 2.19 -11.19 4.40
N ALA A 45 1.00 -11.27 3.81
CA ALA A 45 0.76 -10.86 2.42
C ALA A 45 1.04 -9.37 2.19
N TYR A 46 0.72 -8.53 3.17
CA TYR A 46 0.94 -7.08 3.14
C TYR A 46 2.43 -6.73 3.28
N ASN A 47 3.09 -7.25 4.34
CA ASN A 47 4.44 -6.84 4.69
C ASN A 47 5.52 -7.61 3.94
N GLY A 48 5.27 -8.87 3.57
CA GLY A 48 6.27 -9.73 2.92
C GLY A 48 6.83 -9.12 1.64
N PRO A 49 5.98 -8.87 0.61
CA PRO A 49 6.40 -8.22 -0.63
C PRO A 49 6.96 -6.80 -0.42
N ALA A 50 6.36 -6.04 0.51
CA ALA A 50 6.80 -4.70 0.87
C ALA A 50 8.25 -4.67 1.37
N LEU A 51 8.65 -5.62 2.22
CA LEU A 51 10.02 -5.70 2.73
C LEU A 51 11.04 -5.89 1.61
N PHE A 52 10.79 -6.81 0.67
CA PHE A 52 11.68 -7.01 -0.47
C PHE A 52 11.77 -5.76 -1.34
N LEU A 53 10.65 -5.08 -1.54
CA LEU A 53 10.62 -3.83 -2.29
C LEU A 53 11.40 -2.71 -1.60
N LEU A 54 11.26 -2.54 -0.29
CA LEU A 54 11.97 -1.53 0.48
C LEU A 54 13.48 -1.77 0.47
N LEU A 55 13.91 -3.04 0.55
CA LEU A 55 15.32 -3.42 0.40
C LEU A 55 15.83 -3.09 -1.00
N ALA A 56 15.04 -3.40 -2.05
CA ALA A 56 15.39 -3.04 -3.42
C ALA A 56 15.45 -1.52 -3.62
N GLN A 57 14.50 -0.76 -3.09
CA GLN A 57 14.50 0.71 -3.14
C GLN A 57 15.76 1.26 -2.49
N THR A 58 16.14 0.76 -1.30
CA THR A 58 17.36 1.20 -0.61
C THR A 58 18.62 0.94 -1.44
N ALA A 59 18.67 -0.16 -2.20
CA ALA A 59 19.83 -0.50 -3.02
C ALA A 59 19.90 0.26 -4.37
N PHE A 60 18.75 0.57 -4.98
CA PHE A 60 18.69 1.07 -6.36
C PHE A 60 18.25 2.53 -6.49
N ASP A 61 17.67 3.14 -5.45
CA ASP A 61 17.14 4.50 -5.53
C ASP A 61 18.22 5.54 -5.81
N ASP A 62 19.41 5.42 -5.21
CA ASP A 62 20.51 6.34 -5.47
C ASP A 62 20.94 6.34 -6.94
N SER A 63 20.95 5.17 -7.59
CA SER A 63 21.29 5.05 -9.01
C SER A 63 20.20 5.65 -9.90
N TYR A 64 18.93 5.42 -9.55
CA TYR A 64 17.78 5.92 -10.29
C TYR A 64 17.61 7.43 -10.17
N ASP A 65 17.75 7.97 -8.97
CA ASP A 65 17.59 9.40 -8.68
C ASP A 65 18.68 10.24 -9.34
N ASN A 66 19.91 9.72 -9.40
CA ASN A 66 21.02 10.35 -10.14
C ASN A 66 20.76 10.40 -11.65
N LYS A 67 19.97 9.46 -12.20
CA LYS A 67 19.69 9.36 -13.63
C LYS A 67 18.49 10.19 -14.09
N PHE A 68 17.41 10.22 -13.30
CA PHE A 68 16.12 10.81 -13.69
C PHE A 68 15.75 12.11 -12.96
N GLY A 69 16.53 12.48 -11.94
CA GLY A 69 16.25 13.65 -11.11
C GLY A 69 15.24 13.33 -10.00
N SER A 70 15.68 13.54 -8.75
CA SER A 70 14.98 13.05 -7.56
C SER A 70 13.54 13.57 -7.41
N LYS A 71 13.25 14.83 -7.77
CA LYS A 71 11.91 15.42 -7.57
C LYS A 71 10.82 14.80 -8.45
N ALA A 72 11.14 14.55 -9.72
CA ALA A 72 10.19 13.98 -10.67
C ALA A 72 9.94 12.49 -10.35
N ALA A 73 11.00 11.76 -9.97
CA ALA A 73 10.92 10.36 -9.57
C ALA A 73 9.98 10.16 -8.37
N TYR A 74 10.16 10.91 -7.28
CA TYR A 74 9.30 10.77 -6.10
C TYR A 74 7.84 11.14 -6.36
N SER A 75 7.61 12.21 -7.13
CA SER A 75 6.26 12.66 -7.47
C SER A 75 5.53 11.61 -8.31
N PHE A 76 6.21 11.01 -9.29
CA PHE A 76 5.65 9.94 -10.12
C PHE A 76 5.31 8.69 -9.28
N ARG A 77 6.23 8.22 -8.44
CA ARG A 77 6.02 7.05 -7.57
C ARG A 77 4.85 7.26 -6.62
N THR A 78 4.76 8.44 -6.01
CA THR A 78 3.67 8.82 -5.11
C THR A 78 2.32 8.84 -5.86
N TYR A 79 2.28 9.46 -7.04
CA TYR A 79 1.06 9.50 -7.86
C TYR A 79 0.61 8.11 -8.30
N LEU A 80 1.54 7.27 -8.75
CA LEU A 80 1.27 5.87 -9.09
C LEU A 80 0.71 5.10 -7.89
N GLY A 81 1.30 5.28 -6.70
CA GLY A 81 0.79 4.72 -5.45
C GLY A 81 -0.67 5.11 -5.20
N TYR A 82 -1.01 6.40 -5.29
CA TYR A 82 -2.40 6.85 -5.09
C TYR A 82 -3.37 6.28 -6.12
N VAL A 83 -3.00 6.23 -7.39
CA VAL A 83 -3.89 5.69 -8.43
C VAL A 83 -4.19 4.21 -8.16
N VAL A 84 -3.17 3.43 -7.81
CA VAL A 84 -3.35 2.01 -7.51
C VAL A 84 -4.13 1.80 -6.22
N LEU A 85 -3.77 2.46 -5.12
CA LEU A 85 -4.45 2.32 -3.84
C LEU A 85 -5.90 2.82 -3.90
N GLY A 86 -6.15 3.93 -4.59
CA GLY A 86 -7.51 4.42 -4.85
C GLY A 86 -8.34 3.42 -5.65
N SER A 87 -7.74 2.80 -6.67
CA SER A 87 -8.38 1.75 -7.46
C SER A 87 -8.66 0.49 -6.62
N CYS A 88 -7.73 0.11 -5.73
CA CYS A 88 -7.94 -0.96 -4.77
C CYS A 88 -9.16 -0.68 -3.87
N CYS A 89 -9.27 0.51 -3.30
CA CYS A 89 -10.44 0.88 -2.48
C CYS A 89 -11.76 0.71 -3.23
N LEU A 90 -11.80 1.02 -4.53
CA LEU A 90 -12.99 0.85 -5.38
C LEU A 90 -13.26 -0.61 -5.75
N ILE A 91 -12.21 -1.42 -5.91
CA ILE A 91 -12.33 -2.84 -6.29
C ILE A 91 -12.69 -3.72 -5.09
N LEU A 92 -12.37 -3.31 -3.87
CA LEU A 92 -12.59 -4.08 -2.63
C LEU A 92 -14.04 -4.57 -2.49
N ILE A 93 -15.03 -3.77 -2.91
CA ILE A 93 -16.45 -4.13 -2.82
C ILE A 93 -16.85 -5.27 -3.76
N PHE A 94 -16.04 -5.57 -4.78
CA PHE A 94 -16.31 -6.61 -5.78
C PHE A 94 -15.52 -7.90 -5.53
N LEU A 95 -14.65 -7.92 -4.51
CA LEU A 95 -13.80 -9.07 -4.17
C LEU A 95 -14.56 -10.21 -3.46
N ASP A 96 -15.85 -10.02 -3.18
CA ASP A 96 -16.70 -10.93 -2.38
C ASP A 96 -17.42 -12.03 -3.19
N HIS A 97 -17.30 -12.05 -4.52
CA HIS A 97 -18.14 -12.91 -5.38
C HIS A 97 -17.84 -14.42 -5.37
N GLY A 98 -17.11 -14.95 -4.38
CA GLY A 98 -16.82 -16.39 -4.21
C GLY A 98 -17.14 -16.94 -2.82
N VAL A 99 -17.73 -16.13 -1.95
CA VAL A 99 -17.94 -16.45 -0.54
C VAL A 99 -19.29 -17.17 -0.38
N GLY A 100 -19.29 -18.48 -0.61
CA GLY A 100 -20.51 -19.30 -0.49
C GLY A 100 -20.29 -20.81 -0.62
N ASP A 101 -19.24 -21.25 -1.31
CA ASP A 101 -19.08 -22.68 -1.68
C ASP A 101 -18.22 -23.52 -0.72
N GLY A 102 -17.98 -23.07 0.51
CA GLY A 102 -17.24 -23.85 1.52
C GLY A 102 -15.76 -24.12 1.21
N ASN A 103 -15.27 -23.71 0.03
CA ASN A 103 -13.89 -23.71 -0.43
C ASN A 103 -13.56 -22.38 -1.12
N ALA A 104 -13.84 -21.25 -0.46
CA ALA A 104 -13.50 -19.94 -1.02
C ALA A 104 -11.96 -19.81 -1.12
N ASP A 105 -11.46 -19.71 -2.35
CA ASP A 105 -10.03 -19.52 -2.60
C ASP A 105 -9.58 -18.18 -2.01
N ARG A 106 -8.63 -18.23 -1.06
CA ARG A 106 -8.05 -17.04 -0.43
C ARG A 106 -7.09 -16.31 -1.36
N ALA A 107 -6.58 -16.96 -2.41
CA ALA A 107 -5.49 -16.44 -3.24
C ALA A 107 -5.77 -15.07 -3.88
N PRO A 108 -6.96 -14.79 -4.45
CA PRO A 108 -7.25 -13.48 -5.04
C PRO A 108 -7.21 -12.35 -4.01
N LEU A 109 -7.75 -12.60 -2.81
CA LEU A 109 -7.75 -11.64 -1.71
C LEU A 109 -6.34 -11.40 -1.18
N LEU A 110 -5.53 -12.46 -1.04
CA LEU A 110 -4.14 -12.33 -0.61
C LEU A 110 -3.27 -11.60 -1.64
N ALA A 111 -3.47 -11.88 -2.93
CA ALA A 111 -2.81 -11.13 -4.00
C ALA A 111 -3.19 -9.64 -3.96
N PHE A 112 -4.47 -9.35 -3.73
CA PHE A 112 -4.95 -7.98 -3.56
C PHE A 112 -4.32 -7.28 -2.36
N VAL A 113 -4.28 -7.92 -1.18
CA VAL A 113 -3.61 -7.40 0.03
C VAL A 113 -2.12 -7.14 -0.23
N GLY A 114 -1.45 -8.04 -0.97
CA GLY A 114 -0.06 -7.86 -1.35
C GLY A 114 0.17 -6.67 -2.28
N ILE A 115 -0.71 -6.45 -3.25
CA ILE A 115 -0.66 -5.25 -4.11
C ILE A 115 -0.80 -4.00 -3.26
N VAL A 116 -1.75 -3.97 -2.32
CA VAL A 116 -1.92 -2.83 -1.40
C VAL A 116 -0.64 -2.59 -0.60
N GLY A 117 -0.05 -3.62 0.00
CA GLY A 117 1.19 -3.47 0.79
C GLY A 117 2.38 -2.96 -0.03
N VAL A 118 2.54 -3.43 -1.26
CA VAL A 118 3.57 -2.95 -2.21
C VAL A 118 3.40 -1.46 -2.49
N PHE A 119 2.21 -1.04 -2.92
CA PHE A 119 2.00 0.36 -3.35
C PHE A 119 1.87 1.33 -2.17
N ASP A 120 1.41 0.87 -1.01
CA ASP A 120 1.49 1.63 0.24
C ASP A 120 2.95 1.92 0.60
N SER A 121 3.82 0.91 0.51
CA SER A 121 5.26 1.06 0.77
C SER A 121 5.94 1.98 -0.24
N VAL A 122 5.56 1.92 -1.52
CA VAL A 122 6.05 2.86 -2.55
C VAL A 122 5.65 4.30 -2.21
N GLY A 123 4.38 4.52 -1.85
CA GLY A 123 3.85 5.83 -1.50
C GLY A 123 4.53 6.39 -0.26
N TYR A 124 4.52 5.62 0.85
CA TYR A 124 5.16 6.02 2.10
C TYR A 124 6.66 6.23 1.97
N GLY A 125 7.38 5.32 1.30
CA GLY A 125 8.82 5.44 1.09
C GLY A 125 9.18 6.70 0.31
N SER A 126 8.44 6.98 -0.76
CA SER A 126 8.65 8.20 -1.57
C SER A 126 8.37 9.47 -0.78
N LEU A 127 7.28 9.50 0.01
CA LEU A 127 6.94 10.64 0.87
C LEU A 127 7.98 10.86 1.97
N ALA A 128 8.49 9.79 2.58
CA ALA A 128 9.54 9.87 3.60
C ALA A 128 10.85 10.44 3.03
N GLN A 129 11.25 9.98 1.84
CA GLN A 129 12.42 10.52 1.12
C GLN A 129 12.24 11.99 0.74
N MET A 130 11.04 12.39 0.29
CA MET A 130 10.73 13.80 0.02
C MET A 130 10.78 14.66 1.28
N ALA A 131 10.22 14.17 2.40
CA ALA A 131 10.23 14.86 3.69
C ALA A 131 11.65 15.04 4.24
N ALA A 132 12.51 14.04 4.10
CA ALA A 132 13.92 14.12 4.53
C ALA A 132 14.70 15.24 3.82
N LYS A 133 14.30 15.61 2.59
CA LYS A 133 14.93 16.66 1.78
C LYS A 133 14.32 18.06 1.97
N LEU A 134 13.33 18.21 2.86
CA LEU A 134 12.70 19.49 3.19
C LEU A 134 13.33 20.22 4.39
N HIS A 135 14.31 19.59 5.05
CA HIS A 135 15.18 20.18 6.06
C HIS A 135 16.43 20.80 5.42
#